data_AF-A0A8W8M6D1-F1
#
_entry.id   AF-A0A8W8M6D1-F1
#
_cell.length_a   1.000
_cell.length_b   1.000
_cell.length_c   1.000
_cell.angle_alpha   90.00
_cell.angle_beta   90.00
_cell.angle_gamma   90.00
#
_symmetry.space_group_name_H-M   'P 1'
#
loop_
_entity.id
_entity.type
_entity.pdbx_description
1 polymer ?
#
loop_
_entity_poly.entity_id
_entity_poly.type
_entity_poly.pdbx_seq_one_letter_code
_entity_poly.pdbx_strand_id
1 'polypeptide(L)'
;ITKKNIDEVEIKYEYTVQKMYKGDPGSRTLVGFGEMNSCGPQNLEPNTEYLIYAKANDFDSNTLQIVAYKNMDDVKNKDIERMEKFYDCSCKINHDYDAFINMPSSGLPEPASNECNAPSDFCPNSGFCKKSIEGQCTWGSLGDCY
;
A
#
# COMPACT_ATOMS: atom_id res chain seq x y z
N ILE A 1 -11.37 -0.72 -13.15
CA ILE A 1 -10.59 -1.12 -14.35
C ILE A 1 -11.52 -1.20 -15.55
N THR A 2 -11.12 -0.71 -16.72
CA THR A 2 -11.98 -0.71 -17.92
C THR A 2 -11.55 -1.75 -18.94
N LYS A 3 -10.24 -2.04 -19.04
CA LYS A 3 -9.70 -3.06 -19.93
C LYS A 3 -8.39 -3.63 -19.40
N LYS A 4 -8.09 -4.87 -19.80
CA LYS A 4 -6.89 -5.62 -19.46
C LYS A 4 -6.25 -6.19 -20.72
N ASN A 5 -4.95 -5.98 -20.90
CA ASN A 5 -4.15 -6.60 -21.96
C ASN A 5 -3.04 -7.41 -21.29
N ILE A 6 -3.02 -8.73 -21.55
CA ILE A 6 -2.10 -9.67 -20.89
C ILE A 6 -0.91 -9.92 -21.80
N ASP A 7 0.29 -9.74 -21.26
CA ASP A 7 1.57 -10.17 -21.81
C ASP A 7 2.21 -11.16 -20.82
N GLU A 8 3.17 -11.97 -21.28
CA GLU A 8 3.89 -12.96 -20.45
C GLU A 8 4.62 -12.28 -19.28
N VAL A 9 5.14 -11.08 -19.51
CA VAL A 9 5.97 -10.33 -18.54
C VAL A 9 5.18 -9.30 -17.74
N GLU A 10 4.17 -8.69 -18.34
CA GLU A 10 3.44 -7.54 -17.79
C GLU A 10 1.96 -7.60 -18.17
N ILE A 11 1.09 -7.11 -17.28
CA ILE A 11 -0.31 -6.89 -17.60
C ILE A 11 -0.58 -5.40 -17.61
N LYS A 12 -1.11 -4.90 -18.74
CA LYS A 12 -1.45 -3.48 -18.91
C LYS A 12 -2.94 -3.26 -18.70
N TYR A 13 -3.26 -2.22 -17.93
CA TYR A 13 -4.61 -1.88 -17.54
C TYR A 13 -5.01 -0.50 -18.04
N GLU A 14 -6.14 -0.44 -18.73
CA GLU A 14 -6.88 0.80 -18.90
C GLU A 14 -7.80 0.99 -17.69
N TYR A 15 -7.92 2.21 -17.20
CA TYR A 15 -8.67 2.52 -15.99
C TYR A 15 -9.32 3.90 -16.06
N THR A 16 -10.34 4.08 -15.22
CA THR A 16 -10.94 5.36 -14.92
C THR A 16 -10.80 5.59 -13.44
N VAL A 17 -10.33 6.78 -13.07
CA VAL A 17 -10.15 7.18 -11.68
C VAL A 17 -11.47 7.69 -11.13
N GLN A 18 -12.04 6.99 -10.15
CA GLN A 18 -13.26 7.43 -9.46
C GLN A 18 -12.93 8.42 -8.34
N LYS A 19 -11.88 8.14 -7.56
CA LYS A 19 -11.39 8.98 -6.48
C LYS A 19 -9.87 8.89 -6.36
N MET A 20 -9.22 10.02 -6.13
CA MET A 20 -7.80 10.11 -5.82
C MET A 20 -7.60 10.41 -4.33
N TYR A 21 -6.85 9.56 -3.65
CA TYR A 21 -6.44 9.79 -2.26
C TYR A 21 -5.07 10.46 -2.16
N LYS A 22 -4.16 10.20 -3.10
CA LYS A 22 -2.82 10.80 -3.13
C LYS A 22 -2.21 10.80 -4.52
N GLY A 23 -1.51 11.90 -4.83
CA GLY A 23 -0.80 12.08 -6.10
C GLY A 23 -1.74 12.37 -7.27
N ASP A 24 -1.18 12.32 -8.46
CA ASP A 24 -1.90 12.48 -9.73
C ASP A 24 -1.38 11.41 -10.71
N PRO A 25 -2.23 10.54 -11.27
CA PRO A 25 -1.81 9.55 -12.24
C PRO A 25 -1.57 10.13 -13.64
N GLY A 26 -2.12 11.32 -13.95
CA GLY A 26 -2.09 11.89 -15.28
C GLY A 26 -2.66 10.93 -16.33
N SER A 27 -2.00 10.85 -17.50
CA SER A 27 -2.36 9.94 -18.59
C SER A 27 -1.59 8.62 -18.57
N ARG A 28 -0.96 8.26 -17.44
CA ARG A 28 -0.10 7.09 -17.37
C ARG A 28 -0.90 5.79 -17.44
N THR A 29 -0.33 4.79 -18.09
CA THR A 29 -0.92 3.43 -18.12
C THR A 29 -0.63 2.72 -16.81
N LEU A 30 -1.60 2.01 -16.25
CA LEU A 30 -1.39 1.20 -15.06
C LEU A 30 -0.88 -0.17 -15.48
N VAL A 31 0.17 -0.65 -14.82
CA VAL A 31 0.83 -1.91 -15.15
C VAL A 31 1.00 -2.78 -13.92
N GLY A 32 0.77 -4.07 -14.09
CA GLY A 32 1.00 -5.09 -13.08
C GLY A 32 1.92 -6.19 -13.60
N PHE A 33 2.42 -7.03 -12.71
CA PHE A 33 3.23 -8.18 -13.11
C PHE A 33 2.43 -9.19 -13.93
N GLY A 34 3.07 -9.78 -14.94
CA GLY A 34 2.58 -10.91 -15.73
C GLY A 34 2.87 -12.27 -15.10
N GLU A 35 2.55 -13.33 -15.83
CA GLU A 35 2.58 -14.71 -15.33
C GLU A 35 3.99 -15.21 -15.01
N MET A 36 5.02 -14.65 -15.67
CA MET A 36 6.42 -15.03 -15.42
C MET A 36 7.00 -14.47 -14.11
N ASN A 37 6.25 -13.65 -13.36
CA ASN A 37 6.73 -13.10 -12.10
C ASN A 37 6.57 -14.11 -10.95
N SER A 38 7.60 -14.26 -10.13
CA SER A 38 7.60 -15.19 -8.98
C SER A 38 6.55 -14.86 -7.92
N CYS A 39 6.12 -13.61 -7.82
CA CYS A 39 5.04 -13.17 -6.93
C CYS A 39 3.64 -13.36 -7.56
N GLY A 40 3.59 -13.95 -8.76
CA GLY A 40 2.38 -14.17 -9.53
C GLY A 40 1.89 -12.92 -10.28
N PRO A 41 0.96 -13.10 -11.22
CA PRO A 41 0.37 -12.00 -11.96
C PRO A 41 -0.56 -11.18 -11.05
N GLN A 42 -0.53 -9.86 -11.20
CA GLN A 42 -1.48 -8.97 -10.53
C GLN A 42 -2.74 -8.89 -11.39
N ASN A 43 -3.61 -9.90 -11.33
CA ASN A 43 -4.80 -10.06 -12.19
C ASN A 43 -6.00 -9.24 -11.69
N LEU A 44 -6.22 -8.06 -12.26
CA LEU A 44 -7.43 -7.26 -12.00
C LEU A 44 -8.52 -7.54 -13.04
N GLU A 45 -9.78 -7.62 -12.60
CA GLU A 45 -10.91 -7.88 -13.48
C GLU A 45 -11.44 -6.58 -14.12
N PRO A 46 -11.76 -6.58 -15.43
CA PRO A 46 -12.48 -5.49 -16.06
C PRO A 46 -13.83 -5.21 -15.38
N ASN A 47 -14.29 -3.97 -15.43
CA ASN A 47 -15.53 -3.49 -14.83
C ASN A 47 -15.63 -3.66 -13.30
N THR A 48 -14.51 -3.88 -12.62
CA THR A 48 -14.42 -3.96 -11.16
C THR A 48 -13.69 -2.74 -10.59
N GLU A 49 -14.13 -2.26 -9.44
CA GLU A 49 -13.53 -1.14 -8.72
C GLU A 49 -12.48 -1.64 -7.71
N TYR A 50 -11.33 -0.98 -7.68
CA TYR A 50 -10.22 -1.36 -6.81
C TYR A 50 -9.62 -0.12 -6.16
N LEU A 51 -9.18 -0.30 -4.91
CA LEU A 51 -8.20 0.59 -4.30
C LEU A 51 -6.80 0.18 -4.77
N ILE A 52 -6.11 1.07 -5.49
CA ILE A 52 -4.80 0.80 -6.08
C ILE A 52 -3.72 1.64 -5.40
N TYR A 53 -2.64 0.97 -4.97
CA TYR A 53 -1.38 1.59 -4.59
C TYR A 53 -0.37 1.37 -5.71
N ALA A 54 0.10 2.46 -6.32
CA ALA A 54 1.03 2.41 -7.41
C ALA A 54 2.17 3.42 -7.23
N LYS A 55 3.30 3.12 -7.87
CA LYS A 55 4.44 4.05 -8.00
C LYS A 55 4.69 4.37 -9.46
N ALA A 56 5.36 5.49 -9.73
CA ALA A 56 5.95 5.69 -11.05
C ALA A 56 6.87 4.52 -11.36
N ASN A 57 6.77 3.97 -12.57
CA ASN A 57 7.66 2.92 -12.99
C ASN A 57 9.05 3.52 -13.20
N ASP A 58 10.06 2.86 -12.62
CA ASP A 58 11.44 3.32 -12.65
C ASP A 58 12.05 3.25 -14.06
N PHE A 59 11.48 2.43 -14.96
CA PHE A 59 11.96 2.19 -16.32
C PHE A 59 11.14 2.89 -17.41
N ASP A 60 9.87 3.19 -17.15
CA ASP A 60 8.99 3.89 -18.08
C ASP A 60 8.11 4.91 -17.35
N SER A 61 8.47 6.19 -17.46
CA SER A 61 7.76 7.30 -16.82
C SER A 61 6.31 7.48 -17.30
N ASN A 62 5.90 6.82 -18.39
CA ASN A 62 4.52 6.81 -18.87
C ASN A 62 3.66 5.73 -18.19
N THR A 63 4.22 4.96 -17.25
CA THR A 63 3.51 3.89 -16.57
C THR A 63 3.54 4.02 -15.05
N LEU A 64 2.50 3.46 -14.43
CA LEU A 64 2.36 3.30 -12.99
C LEU A 64 2.41 1.82 -12.66
N GLN A 65 3.42 1.39 -11.90
CA GLN A 65 3.53 0.01 -11.44
C GLN A 65 2.65 -0.21 -10.20
N ILE A 66 1.76 -1.20 -10.26
CA ILE A 66 0.97 -1.66 -9.12
C ILE A 66 1.92 -2.27 -8.09
N VAL A 67 1.85 -1.74 -6.87
CA VAL A 67 2.56 -2.26 -5.70
C VAL A 67 1.62 -3.11 -4.85
N ALA A 68 0.39 -2.65 -4.66
CA ALA A 68 -0.65 -3.36 -3.93
C ALA A 68 -2.03 -2.94 -4.45
N TYR A 69 -3.02 -3.80 -4.26
CA TYR A 69 -4.41 -3.51 -4.61
C TYR A 69 -5.37 -4.24 -3.67
N LYS A 70 -6.60 -3.73 -3.56
CA LYS A 70 -7.73 -4.38 -2.89
C LYS A 70 -9.00 -4.19 -3.72
N ASN A 71 -9.85 -5.22 -3.80
CA ASN A 71 -11.20 -5.04 -4.33
C ASN A 71 -11.95 -4.07 -3.39
N MET A 72 -12.66 -3.09 -3.95
CA MET A 72 -13.44 -2.15 -3.14
C MET A 72 -14.50 -2.82 -2.27
N ASP A 73 -14.97 -4.01 -2.64
CA ASP A 73 -15.87 -4.82 -1.80
C ASP A 73 -15.24 -5.24 -0.46
N ASP A 74 -13.90 -5.35 -0.42
CA ASP A 74 -13.13 -5.71 0.77
C ASP A 74 -12.61 -4.46 1.54
N VAL A 75 -12.77 -3.26 0.98
CA VAL A 75 -12.27 -2.02 1.55
C VAL A 75 -13.31 -1.44 2.51
N LYS A 76 -12.94 -1.27 3.78
CA LYS A 76 -13.84 -0.67 4.77
C LYS A 76 -13.61 0.83 4.87
N ASN A 77 -14.61 1.57 5.37
CA ASN A 77 -14.49 3.01 5.61
C ASN A 77 -13.28 3.38 6.50
N LYS A 78 -12.90 2.51 7.44
CA LYS A 78 -11.70 2.72 8.28
C LYS A 78 -10.40 2.62 7.49
N ASP A 79 -10.31 1.79 6.44
CA ASP A 79 -9.13 1.80 5.54
C ASP A 79 -8.98 3.18 4.89
N ILE A 80 -10.10 3.74 4.40
CA ILE A 80 -10.14 5.04 3.75
C ILE A 80 -9.78 6.16 4.73
N GLU A 81 -10.38 6.15 5.92
CA GLU A 81 -10.08 7.11 6.97
C GLU A 81 -8.60 7.08 7.36
N ARG A 82 -8.02 5.87 7.50
CA ARG A 82 -6.59 5.69 7.77
C ARG A 82 -5.72 6.38 6.72
N MET A 83 -6.02 6.15 5.44
CA MET A 83 -5.26 6.74 4.35
C MET A 83 -5.40 8.26 4.28
N GLU A 84 -6.61 8.80 4.40
CA GLU A 84 -6.86 10.23 4.22
C GLU A 84 -6.34 11.07 5.39
N LYS A 85 -6.45 10.57 6.63
CA LYS A 85 -6.17 11.37 7.83
C LYS A 85 -4.84 11.03 8.50
N PHE A 86 -4.35 9.81 8.32
CA PHE A 86 -3.29 9.26 9.15
C PHE A 86 -2.03 8.83 8.41
N TYR A 87 -2.07 8.70 7.07
CA TYR A 87 -0.85 8.43 6.30
C TYR A 87 0.08 9.66 6.29
N ASP A 88 1.26 9.49 6.87
CA ASP A 88 2.33 10.49 6.90
C ASP A 88 3.61 9.89 6.34
N CYS A 89 3.94 10.22 5.09
CA CYS A 89 5.15 9.74 4.43
C CYS A 89 6.44 10.38 4.95
N SER A 90 6.36 11.32 5.90
CA SER A 90 7.55 11.83 6.61
C SER A 90 7.99 10.92 7.77
N CYS A 91 7.18 9.91 8.10
CA CYS A 91 7.48 8.91 9.12
C CYS A 91 7.77 7.54 8.50
N LYS A 92 8.74 6.82 9.06
CA LYS A 92 9.07 5.45 8.68
C LYS A 92 8.48 4.45 9.68
N ILE A 93 7.92 3.36 9.18
CA ILE A 93 7.44 2.26 10.00
C ILE A 93 8.50 1.16 9.99
N ASN A 94 9.01 0.82 11.18
CA ASN A 94 9.80 -0.38 11.41
C ASN A 94 8.86 -1.48 11.91
N HIS A 95 9.03 -2.70 11.40
CA HIS A 95 8.29 -3.87 11.87
C HIS A 95 9.29 -4.96 12.22
N ASP A 96 9.04 -5.63 13.34
CA ASP A 96 9.81 -6.79 13.75
C ASP A 96 9.33 -7.99 12.93
N TYR A 97 9.99 -8.24 11.81
CA TYR A 97 9.59 -9.30 10.90
C TYR A 97 9.65 -10.67 11.56
N ASP A 98 10.71 -10.95 12.32
CA ASP A 98 10.89 -12.23 13.02
C ASP A 98 9.75 -12.46 14.02
N ALA A 99 9.41 -11.46 14.84
CA ALA A 99 8.28 -11.55 15.75
C ALA A 99 6.94 -11.72 15.00
N PHE A 100 6.76 -11.01 13.87
CA PHE A 100 5.55 -11.09 13.05
C PHE A 100 5.31 -12.48 12.45
N ILE A 101 6.38 -13.21 12.10
CA ILE A 101 6.30 -14.59 11.58
C ILE A 101 6.43 -15.67 12.68
N ASN A 102 6.31 -15.29 13.96
CA ASN A 102 6.45 -16.17 15.13
C ASN A 102 7.83 -16.85 15.26
N MET A 103 8.89 -16.15 14.86
CA MET A 103 10.28 -16.56 15.08
C MET A 103 10.91 -15.83 16.29
N PRO A 104 11.95 -16.41 16.93
CA PRO A 104 12.67 -15.72 18.01
C PRO A 104 13.25 -14.39 17.52
N SER A 105 12.90 -13.29 18.20
CA SER A 105 13.38 -11.95 17.86
C SER A 105 14.18 -11.33 19.01
N SER A 106 15.20 -10.55 18.67
CA SER A 106 15.91 -9.66 19.60
C SER A 106 15.15 -8.37 19.90
N GLY A 107 14.02 -8.14 19.24
CA GLY A 107 13.29 -6.87 19.25
C GLY A 107 13.90 -5.84 18.30
N LEU A 108 13.16 -4.75 18.09
CA LEU A 108 13.64 -3.58 17.37
C LEU A 108 14.38 -2.62 18.32
N PRO A 109 15.42 -1.91 17.84
CA PRO A 109 16.01 -0.82 18.60
C PRO A 109 15.00 0.31 18.83
N GLU A 110 15.26 1.19 19.80
CA GLU A 110 14.44 2.37 20.04
C GLU A 110 14.31 3.21 18.75
N PRO A 111 13.08 3.62 18.35
CA PRO A 111 12.88 4.33 17.09
C PRO A 111 13.46 5.75 17.15
N ALA A 112 14.02 6.22 16.03
CA ALA A 112 14.37 7.63 15.88
C ALA A 112 13.11 8.51 15.82
N SER A 113 13.28 9.83 15.97
CA SER A 113 12.14 10.77 16.01
C SER A 113 11.27 10.79 14.74
N ASN A 114 11.77 10.29 13.62
CA ASN A 114 11.06 10.14 12.35
C ASN A 114 10.58 8.70 12.10
N GLU A 115 10.62 7.82 13.09
CA GLU A 115 10.27 6.41 12.98
C GLU A 115 9.21 6.00 14.00
N CYS A 116 8.48 4.93 13.69
CA CYS A 116 7.68 4.20 14.66
C CYS A 116 8.04 2.72 14.57
N ASN A 117 8.20 2.06 15.72
CA ASN A 117 8.17 0.61 15.78
C ASN A 117 6.71 0.16 15.87
N ALA A 118 6.25 -0.62 14.90
CA ALA A 118 4.94 -1.26 14.96
C ALA A 118 4.91 -2.25 16.13
N PRO A 119 3.84 -2.26 16.96
CA PRO A 119 3.62 -3.29 17.97
C PRO A 119 3.63 -4.69 17.34
N SER A 120 4.05 -5.72 18.08
CA SER A 120 4.12 -7.09 17.53
C SER A 120 2.75 -7.66 17.15
N ASP A 121 1.68 -7.17 17.77
CA ASP A 121 0.28 -7.56 17.54
C ASP A 121 -0.47 -6.57 16.65
N PHE A 122 0.25 -5.69 15.94
CA PHE A 122 -0.40 -4.68 15.12
C PHE A 122 -1.20 -5.26 13.96
N CYS A 123 -2.25 -4.55 13.58
CA CYS A 123 -3.11 -4.93 12.47
C CYS A 123 -2.76 -4.09 11.24
N PRO A 124 -2.30 -4.72 10.13
CA PRO A 124 -1.79 -3.99 8.97
C PRO A 124 -2.78 -3.00 8.35
N ASN A 125 -4.08 -3.28 8.49
CA ASN A 125 -5.17 -2.46 7.95
C ASN A 125 -5.57 -1.28 8.85
N SER A 126 -5.15 -1.24 10.12
CA SER A 126 -5.55 -0.19 11.07
C SER A 126 -4.38 0.57 11.69
N GLY A 127 -3.17 -0.01 11.70
CA GLY A 127 -1.96 0.63 12.18
C GLY A 127 -1.47 1.76 11.27
N PHE A 128 -0.97 2.83 11.88
CA PHE A 128 -0.35 3.95 11.18
C PHE A 128 0.74 4.61 12.04
N CYS A 129 1.63 5.34 11.38
CA CYS A 129 2.68 6.13 12.03
C CYS A 129 2.57 7.57 11.53
N LYS A 130 2.42 8.52 12.45
CA LYS A 130 2.15 9.93 12.12
C LYS A 130 2.95 10.87 13.00
N LYS A 131 3.40 11.98 12.41
CA LYS A 131 4.09 13.04 13.14
C LYS A 131 3.11 13.78 14.05
N SER A 132 3.47 13.84 15.33
CA SER A 132 2.79 14.64 16.35
C SER A 132 3.06 16.13 16.14
N ILE A 133 2.33 16.97 16.89
CA ILE A 133 2.56 18.43 16.90
C ILE A 133 3.98 18.80 17.38
N GLU A 134 4.62 17.92 18.15
CA GLU A 134 5.99 18.08 18.66
C GLU A 134 7.05 17.64 17.64
N GLY A 135 6.63 17.20 16.45
CA GLY A 135 7.51 16.79 15.37
C GLY A 135 8.02 15.35 15.46
N GLN A 136 7.60 14.58 16.48
CA GLN A 136 7.97 13.18 16.63
C GLN A 136 6.92 12.24 16.02
N CYS A 137 7.38 11.22 15.30
CA CYS A 137 6.52 10.17 14.77
C CYS A 137 6.05 9.23 15.88
N THR A 138 4.74 8.98 15.91
CA THR A 138 4.10 8.16 16.93
C THR A 138 3.19 7.12 16.28
N TRP A 139 3.18 5.92 16.86
CA TRP A 139 2.32 4.84 16.41
C TRP A 139 0.87 5.09 16.85
N GLY A 140 -0.07 4.84 15.95
CA GLY A 140 -1.50 4.85 16.23
C GLY A 140 -2.21 3.66 15.59
N SER A 141 -3.43 3.40 16.04
CA SER A 141 -4.28 2.33 15.51
C SER A 141 -5.75 2.75 15.51
N LEU A 142 -6.49 2.32 14.49
CA LEU A 142 -7.95 2.42 14.44
C LEU A 142 -8.69 1.23 15.09
N GLY A 143 -7.94 0.29 15.69
CA GLY A 143 -8.46 -0.75 16.59
C GLY A 143 -9.02 -2.01 15.92
N ASP A 144 -9.21 -2.04 14.61
CA ASP A 144 -9.82 -3.20 13.93
C ASP A 144 -8.78 -4.05 13.19
N CYS A 145 -8.89 -5.36 13.38
CA CYS A 145 -8.10 -6.39 12.75
C CYS A 145 -9.06 -7.29 11.95
N TYR A 146 -9.05 -7.15 10.64
CA TYR A 146 -9.90 -7.90 9.72
C TYR A 146 -9.17 -8.15 8.41
#